data_AF-A0A0F5I0X6-F1
#
_entry.id   AF-A0A0F5I0X6-F1
#
_cell.length_a   1.000
_cell.length_b   1.000
_cell.length_c   1.000
_cell.angle_alpha   90.00
_cell.angle_beta   90.00
_cell.angle_gamma   90.00
#
_symmetry.space_group_name_H-M   'P 1'
#
loop_
_entity.id
_entity.type
_entity.pdbx_description
1 polymer ?
#
loop_
_entity_poly.entity_id
_entity_poly.type
_entity_poly.pdbx_seq_one_letter_code
_entity_poly.pdbx_strand_id
1 'polypeptide(L)'
;MSKTTVSRPAIEWQHEYVVIYDSSISKYRKIRTVNEAKALMKQTSCPFARLIAALCVFALTAVQSPHTAADDFLSKLEQEAEQLERHLSSSPFLEEWLSQLLPAIRKSHSVNGMKTDIYHESIRLSIKIEEYFKKQTAS
;
A
#
# COMPACT_ATOMS: atom_id res chain seq x y z
N MET A 1 34.58 11.68 -13.28
CA MET A 1 33.21 12.18 -13.06
C MET A 1 32.28 10.98 -12.98
N SER A 2 31.80 10.63 -11.79
CA SER A 2 30.87 9.52 -11.59
C SER A 2 29.53 9.88 -12.23
N LYS A 3 29.06 9.06 -13.17
CA LYS A 3 27.66 9.11 -13.62
C LYS A 3 26.82 8.66 -12.43
N THR A 4 26.19 9.61 -11.74
CA THR A 4 25.11 9.33 -10.81
C THR A 4 23.94 8.81 -11.63
N THR A 5 23.91 7.51 -11.89
CA THR A 5 22.74 6.83 -12.44
C THR A 5 21.67 6.93 -11.35
N VAL A 6 20.76 7.89 -11.48
CA VAL A 6 19.63 8.02 -10.56
C VAL A 6 18.81 6.74 -10.69
N SER A 7 18.94 5.83 -9.71
CA SER A 7 18.14 4.61 -9.72
C SER A 7 16.69 5.01 -9.54
N ARG A 8 15.85 4.65 -10.50
CA ARG A 8 14.41 4.85 -10.38
C ARG A 8 13.91 4.18 -9.07
N PRO A 9 13.08 4.84 -8.26
CA PRO A 9 12.58 4.26 -7.02
C PRO A 9 11.74 3.01 -7.30
N ALA A 10 11.74 2.06 -6.37
CA ALA A 10 10.99 0.81 -6.51
C ALA A 10 9.47 1.02 -6.38
N ILE A 11 9.04 2.20 -5.90
CA ILE A 11 7.66 2.63 -5.87
C ILE A 11 7.52 4.11 -6.22
N GLU A 12 6.49 4.44 -7.00
CA GLU A 12 6.10 5.83 -7.31
C GLU A 12 4.59 5.96 -7.19
N TRP A 13 4.12 6.84 -6.30
CA TRP A 13 2.72 7.23 -6.22
C TRP A 13 2.45 8.36 -7.22
N GLN A 14 1.49 8.14 -8.11
CA GLN A 14 0.96 9.13 -9.05
C GLN A 14 -0.51 9.37 -8.70
N HIS A 15 -1.05 10.51 -9.10
CA HIS A 15 -2.42 10.91 -8.75
C HIS A 15 -3.47 9.83 -9.08
N GLU A 16 -3.32 9.16 -10.23
CA GLU A 16 -4.27 8.16 -10.70
C GLU A 16 -3.79 6.72 -10.55
N TYR A 17 -2.55 6.48 -10.12
CA TYR A 17 -1.96 5.14 -10.13
C TYR A 17 -0.70 5.00 -9.29
N VAL A 18 -0.35 3.76 -8.96
CA VAL A 18 0.94 3.44 -8.34
C VAL A 18 1.79 2.65 -9.32
N VAL A 19 3.06 3.01 -9.46
CA VAL A 19 4.07 2.20 -10.17
C VAL A 19 4.92 1.48 -9.15
N ILE A 20 5.09 0.18 -9.32
CA ILE A 20 5.92 -0.63 -8.43
C ILE A 20 6.88 -1.50 -9.23
N TYR A 21 8.12 -1.65 -8.76
CA TYR A 21 9.08 -2.58 -9.32
C TYR A 21 8.87 -3.98 -8.74
N ASP A 22 8.61 -4.95 -9.62
CA ASP A 22 8.48 -6.35 -9.26
C ASP A 22 9.75 -7.10 -9.67
N SER A 23 10.60 -7.38 -8.68
CA SER A 23 11.88 -8.07 -8.90
C SER A 23 11.72 -9.52 -9.31
N SER A 24 10.55 -10.15 -9.12
CA SER A 24 10.32 -11.54 -9.56
C SER A 24 10.32 -11.69 -11.08
N ILE A 25 10.06 -10.59 -11.79
CA ILE A 25 10.02 -10.54 -13.26
C ILE A 25 10.85 -9.38 -13.84
N SER A 26 11.62 -8.68 -13.00
CA SER A 26 12.44 -7.52 -13.35
C SER A 26 11.71 -6.43 -14.15
N LYS A 27 10.46 -6.11 -13.77
CA LYS A 27 9.62 -5.14 -14.48
C LYS A 27 8.86 -4.23 -13.54
N TYR A 28 8.59 -3.01 -14.01
CA TYR A 28 7.65 -2.11 -13.36
C TYR A 28 6.21 -2.48 -13.72
N ARG A 29 5.33 -2.51 -12.73
CA ARG A 29 3.88 -2.70 -12.90
C ARG A 29 3.14 -1.45 -12.49
N LYS A 30 2.03 -1.18 -13.17
CA LYS A 30 1.15 -0.04 -12.92
C LYS A 30 -0.16 -0.55 -12.31
N ILE A 31 -0.60 0.05 -11.21
CA ILE A 31 -1.78 -0.33 -10.46
C ILE A 31 -2.80 0.81 -10.51
N ARG A 32 -3.87 0.59 -11.29
CA ARG A 32 -5.10 1.40 -11.48
C ARG A 32 -6.13 1.25 -10.37
N THR A 33 -6.35 -0.02 -10.03
CA THR A 33 -7.60 -0.49 -9.43
C THR A 33 -7.31 -1.48 -8.30
N VAL A 34 -8.29 -1.63 -7.40
CA VAL A 34 -8.26 -2.65 -6.35
C VAL A 34 -8.04 -4.05 -6.93
N ASN A 35 -8.65 -4.36 -8.08
CA ASN A 35 -8.50 -5.68 -8.73
C ASN A 35 -7.08 -5.93 -9.24
N GLU A 36 -6.43 -4.94 -9.85
CA GLU A 36 -5.03 -5.06 -10.29
C GLU A 36 -4.09 -5.24 -9.08
N ALA A 37 -4.35 -4.54 -7.98
CA ALA A 37 -3.60 -4.69 -6.75
C ALA A 37 -3.76 -6.10 -6.14
N LYS A 38 -5.00 -6.60 -6.03
CA LYS A 38 -5.29 -7.96 -5.56
C LYS A 38 -4.68 -9.02 -6.48
N ALA A 39 -4.72 -8.82 -7.80
CA ALA A 39 -4.10 -9.73 -8.76
C ALA A 39 -2.58 -9.80 -8.55
N LEU A 40 -1.92 -8.63 -8.42
CA LEU A 40 -0.49 -8.57 -8.19
C LEU A 40 -0.08 -9.25 -6.88
N MET A 41 -0.80 -8.98 -5.79
CA MET A 41 -0.56 -9.60 -4.48
C MET A 41 -0.55 -11.14 -4.55
N LYS A 42 -1.44 -11.73 -5.37
CA LYS A 42 -1.54 -13.19 -5.57
C LYS A 42 -0.48 -13.76 -6.52
N GLN A 43 -0.09 -13.00 -7.54
CA GLN A 43 0.76 -13.50 -8.63
C GLN A 43 2.26 -13.31 -8.38
N THR A 44 2.66 -12.28 -7.64
CA THR A 44 4.07 -11.99 -7.43
C THR A 44 4.68 -12.89 -6.35
N SER A 45 5.90 -13.37 -6.60
CA SER A 45 6.75 -13.97 -5.57
C SER A 45 7.65 -12.95 -4.87
N CYS A 46 7.69 -11.70 -5.35
CA CYS A 46 8.45 -10.61 -4.74
C CYS A 46 7.76 -10.14 -3.44
N PRO A 47 8.39 -10.30 -2.25
CA PRO A 47 7.76 -9.91 -0.99
C PRO A 47 7.50 -8.40 -0.90
N PHE A 48 8.42 -7.58 -1.43
CA PHE A 48 8.23 -6.13 -1.54
C PHE A 48 6.99 -5.79 -2.37
N ALA A 49 6.90 -6.31 -3.59
CA ALA A 49 5.78 -6.04 -4.49
C ALA A 49 4.45 -6.52 -3.90
N ARG A 50 4.44 -7.67 -3.20
CA ARG A 50 3.26 -8.19 -2.52
C ARG A 50 2.76 -7.25 -1.43
N LEU A 51 3.67 -6.71 -0.61
CA LEU A 51 3.32 -5.78 0.47
C LEU A 51 2.81 -4.44 -0.06
N ILE A 52 3.49 -3.87 -1.07
CA ILE A 52 3.01 -2.64 -1.69
C ILE A 52 1.66 -2.86 -2.39
N ALA A 53 1.46 -4.01 -3.04
CA ALA A 53 0.19 -4.33 -3.68
C ALA A 53 -0.94 -4.39 -2.64
N ALA A 54 -0.72 -5.01 -1.48
CA ALA A 54 -1.68 -4.99 -0.39
C ALA A 54 -1.97 -3.55 0.08
N LEU A 55 -0.94 -2.70 0.19
CA LEU A 55 -1.12 -1.30 0.57
C LEU A 55 -1.97 -0.52 -0.42
N CYS A 56 -1.77 -0.80 -1.72
CA CYS A 56 -2.61 -0.28 -2.79
C CYS A 56 -4.05 -0.79 -2.69
N VAL A 57 -4.28 -2.06 -2.31
CA VAL A 57 -5.65 -2.58 -2.09
C VAL A 57 -6.37 -1.73 -1.06
N PHE A 58 -5.75 -1.49 0.09
CA PHE A 58 -6.36 -0.70 1.15
C PHE A 58 -6.60 0.77 0.73
N ALA A 59 -5.58 1.43 0.18
CA ALA A 59 -5.67 2.83 -0.24
C ALA A 59 -6.69 3.04 -1.37
N LEU A 60 -6.71 2.17 -2.38
CA LEU A 60 -7.65 2.27 -3.50
C LEU A 60 -9.07 1.94 -3.05
N THR A 61 -9.25 1.00 -2.12
CA THR A 61 -10.58 0.72 -1.52
C THR A 61 -11.12 1.97 -0.83
N ALA A 62 -10.29 2.69 -0.08
CA ALA A 62 -10.68 3.97 0.54
C ALA A 62 -11.05 5.02 -0.51
N VAL A 63 -10.17 5.28 -1.48
CA VAL A 63 -10.39 6.34 -2.49
C VAL A 63 -11.64 6.05 -3.34
N GLN A 64 -11.79 4.82 -3.80
CA GLN A 64 -12.87 4.38 -4.71
C GLN A 64 -14.18 4.06 -3.97
N SER A 65 -14.20 4.10 -2.63
CA SER A 65 -15.40 3.85 -1.85
C SER A 65 -16.50 4.88 -2.15
N PRO A 66 -17.72 4.44 -2.50
CA PRO A 66 -18.86 5.33 -2.71
C PRO A 66 -19.56 5.75 -1.40
N HIS A 67 -19.16 5.17 -0.26
CA HIS A 67 -19.79 5.44 1.02
C HIS A 67 -19.55 6.89 1.45
N THR A 68 -20.64 7.57 1.82
CA THR A 68 -20.62 8.94 2.36
C THR A 68 -20.81 8.96 3.87
N ALA A 69 -21.41 7.91 4.45
CA ALA A 69 -21.51 7.71 5.89
C ALA A 69 -20.18 7.17 6.44
N ALA A 70 -19.71 7.78 7.54
CA ALA A 70 -18.47 7.42 8.20
C ALA A 70 -18.45 5.95 8.66
N ASP A 71 -19.54 5.48 9.26
CA ASP A 71 -19.61 4.12 9.82
C ASP A 71 -19.55 3.05 8.72
N ASP A 72 -20.30 3.23 7.62
CA ASP A 72 -20.26 2.31 6.48
C ASP A 72 -18.87 2.30 5.82
N PHE A 73 -18.26 3.48 5.69
CA PHE A 73 -16.91 3.63 5.16
C PHE A 73 -15.88 2.90 6.03
N LEU A 74 -15.92 3.09 7.35
CA LEU A 74 -15.05 2.43 8.31
C LEU A 74 -15.25 0.92 8.31
N SER A 75 -16.50 0.45 8.36
CA SER A 75 -16.81 -0.99 8.33
C SER A 75 -16.25 -1.66 7.08
N LYS A 76 -16.35 -1.00 5.92
CA LYS A 76 -15.77 -1.51 4.68
C LYS A 76 -14.24 -1.61 4.73
N LEU A 77 -13.58 -0.62 5.33
CA LEU A 77 -12.11 -0.62 5.50
C LEU A 77 -11.65 -1.68 6.48
N GLU A 78 -12.37 -1.88 7.58
CA GLU A 78 -12.07 -2.91 8.58
C GLU A 78 -12.19 -4.31 7.97
N GLN A 79 -13.24 -4.58 7.20
CA GLN A 79 -13.38 -5.84 6.47
C GLN A 79 -12.23 -6.07 5.49
N GLU A 80 -11.77 -5.04 4.79
CA GLU A 80 -10.64 -5.16 3.87
C GLU A 80 -9.32 -5.36 4.63
N ALA A 81 -9.13 -4.69 5.77
CA ALA A 81 -7.97 -4.87 6.65
C ALA A 81 -7.88 -6.31 7.18
N GLU A 82 -8.98 -6.88 7.66
CA GLU A 82 -9.04 -8.28 8.12
C GLU A 82 -8.70 -9.28 7.00
N GLN A 83 -9.12 -9.00 5.75
CA GLN A 83 -8.76 -9.84 4.62
C GLN A 83 -7.27 -9.76 4.30
N LEU A 84 -6.69 -8.56 4.32
CA LEU A 84 -5.27 -8.34 4.07
C LEU A 84 -4.40 -8.96 5.18
N GLU A 85 -4.85 -8.91 6.43
CA GLU A 85 -4.17 -9.52 7.57
C GLU A 85 -3.93 -11.02 7.36
N ARG A 86 -4.96 -11.74 6.91
CA ARG A 86 -4.85 -13.18 6.61
C ARG A 86 -3.83 -13.46 5.48
N HIS A 87 -3.68 -12.54 4.54
CA HIS A 87 -2.72 -12.67 3.44
C HIS A 87 -1.28 -12.27 3.82
N LEU A 88 -1.12 -11.50 4.89
CA LEU A 88 0.15 -10.90 5.29
C LEU A 88 0.60 -11.30 6.69
N SER A 89 0.07 -12.40 7.23
CA SER A 89 0.33 -12.87 8.61
C SER A 89 1.82 -13.01 8.96
N SER A 90 2.69 -13.21 7.96
CA SER A 90 4.15 -13.29 8.14
C SER A 90 4.90 -11.98 7.87
N SER A 91 4.20 -10.86 7.67
CA SER A 91 4.81 -9.57 7.34
C SER A 91 5.26 -8.83 8.60
N PRO A 92 6.51 -8.32 8.65
CA PRO A 92 6.97 -7.50 9.77
C PRO A 92 6.26 -6.13 9.86
N PHE A 93 5.53 -5.73 8.81
CA PHE A 93 4.79 -4.46 8.77
C PHE A 93 3.32 -4.61 9.14
N LEU A 94 2.83 -5.83 9.34
CA LEU A 94 1.41 -6.09 9.57
C LEU A 94 0.91 -5.37 10.84
N GLU A 95 1.66 -5.49 11.93
CA GLU A 95 1.32 -4.86 13.20
C GLU A 95 1.32 -3.33 13.08
N GLU A 96 2.35 -2.73 12.48
CA GLU A 96 2.42 -1.28 12.27
C GLU A 96 1.24 -0.79 11.42
N TRP A 97 0.89 -1.55 10.38
CA TRP A 97 -0.16 -1.16 9.47
C TRP A 97 -1.56 -1.25 10.10
N LEU A 98 -1.86 -2.31 10.85
CA LEU A 98 -3.15 -2.46 11.54
C LEU A 98 -3.29 -1.57 12.76
N SER A 99 -2.22 -1.40 13.55
CA SER A 99 -2.23 -0.64 14.81
C SER A 99 -2.14 0.87 14.63
N GLN A 100 -1.59 1.36 13.51
CA GLN A 100 -1.44 2.81 13.29
C GLN A 100 -2.48 3.36 12.31
N LEU A 101 -2.81 2.61 11.26
CA LEU A 101 -3.60 3.15 10.16
C LEU A 101 -5.10 3.20 10.52
N LEU A 102 -5.69 2.13 11.06
CA LEU A 102 -7.09 2.13 11.49
C LEU A 102 -7.40 3.15 12.60
N PRO A 103 -6.57 3.28 13.67
CA PRO A 103 -6.81 4.30 14.69
C PRO A 103 -6.59 5.73 14.19
N ALA A 104 -5.67 5.96 13.25
CA ALA A 104 -5.49 7.28 12.64
C ALA A 104 -6.74 7.68 11.83
N ILE A 105 -7.30 6.75 11.06
CA ILE A 105 -8.53 6.99 10.29
C ILE A 105 -9.71 7.37 11.19
N ARG A 106 -9.89 6.66 12.32
CA ARG A 106 -10.99 6.91 13.26
C ARG A 106 -10.96 8.30 13.93
N LYS A 107 -9.83 9.02 13.87
CA LYS A 107 -9.72 10.39 14.39
C LYS A 107 -10.27 11.45 13.41
N SER A 108 -10.43 11.10 12.14
CA SER A 108 -10.90 12.03 11.12
C SER A 108 -12.42 12.23 11.19
N HIS A 109 -12.88 13.48 11.20
CA HIS A 109 -14.30 13.82 11.36
C HIS A 109 -15.13 13.73 10.06
N SER A 110 -14.52 13.36 8.93
CA SER A 110 -15.22 13.23 7.64
C SER A 110 -14.60 12.13 6.79
N VAL A 111 -15.40 11.51 5.92
CA VAL A 111 -14.92 10.50 4.96
C VAL A 111 -13.80 11.04 4.07
N ASN A 112 -13.88 12.31 3.64
CA ASN A 112 -12.81 12.91 2.83
C ASN A 112 -11.51 13.09 3.61
N GLY A 113 -11.60 13.47 4.90
CA GLY A 113 -10.46 13.50 5.81
C GLY A 113 -9.83 12.12 5.94
N MET A 114 -10.64 11.10 6.21
CA MET A 114 -10.19 9.72 6.27
C MET A 114 -9.49 9.24 4.99
N LYS A 115 -10.06 9.51 3.81
CA LYS A 115 -9.45 9.15 2.51
C LYS A 115 -8.08 9.82 2.33
N THR A 116 -7.96 11.08 2.75
CA THR A 116 -6.71 11.86 2.71
C THR A 116 -5.67 11.26 3.65
N ASP A 117 -6.05 10.96 4.89
CA ASP A 117 -5.17 10.35 5.89
C ASP A 117 -4.63 8.99 5.41
N ILE A 118 -5.51 8.16 4.85
CA ILE A 118 -5.14 6.84 4.29
C ILE A 118 -4.12 6.99 3.17
N TYR A 119 -4.33 7.95 2.27
CA TYR A 119 -3.41 8.19 1.16
C TYR A 119 -2.02 8.60 1.64
N HIS A 120 -1.94 9.57 2.55
CA HIS A 120 -0.66 10.04 3.09
C HIS A 120 0.06 8.94 3.90
N GLU A 121 -0.68 8.21 4.70
CA GLU A 121 -0.13 7.13 5.50
C GLU A 121 0.36 5.97 4.64
N SER A 122 -0.33 5.70 3.52
CA SER A 122 0.11 4.71 2.53
C SER A 122 1.42 5.12 1.85
N ILE A 123 1.61 6.41 1.55
CA ILE A 123 2.89 6.91 1.05
C ILE A 123 3.98 6.70 2.10
N ARG A 124 3.74 7.13 3.35
CA ARG A 124 4.70 7.00 4.47
C ARG A 124 5.15 5.55 4.68
N LEU A 125 4.19 4.62 4.76
CA LEU A 125 4.48 3.19 4.94
C LEU A 125 5.22 2.61 3.74
N SER A 126 4.88 3.02 2.52
CA SER A 126 5.56 2.50 1.33
C SER A 126 7.04 2.85 1.27
N ILE A 127 7.42 4.06 1.74
CA ILE A 127 8.82 4.48 1.85
C ILE A 127 9.56 3.60 2.86
N LYS A 128 8.97 3.36 4.04
CA LYS A 128 9.57 2.47 5.06
C LYS A 128 9.76 1.05 4.55
N ILE A 129 8.78 0.51 3.84
CA ILE A 129 8.85 -0.81 3.23
C ILE A 129 10.01 -0.85 2.21
N GLU A 130 10.12 0.16 1.34
CA GLU A 130 11.22 0.24 0.36
C GLU A 130 12.59 0.29 1.06
N GLU A 131 12.75 1.11 2.09
CA GLU A 131 14.00 1.21 2.87
C GLU A 131 14.40 -0.12 3.53
N TYR A 132 13.43 -0.86 4.07
CA TYR A 132 13.67 -2.15 4.69
C TYR A 132 14.19 -3.19 3.69
N PHE A 133 13.60 -3.27 2.50
CA PHE A 133 14.07 -4.20 1.47
C PHE A 133 15.41 -3.77 0.87
N LYS A 134 15.67 -2.46 0.72
CA LYS A 134 16.99 -1.96 0.31
C LYS A 134 18.10 -2.40 1.28
N LYS A 135 17.87 -2.28 2.59
CA LYS A 135 18.83 -2.70 3.62
C LYS A 135 19.13 -4.20 3.58
N GLN A 136 18.10 -5.03 3.35
CA GLN A 136 18.29 -6.48 3.23
C GLN A 136 19.09 -6.90 1.99
N THR A 137 18.94 -6.19 0.87
CA THR A 137 19.71 -6.50 -0.34
C THR A 137 21.15 -5.98 -0.33
N ALA A 138 21.47 -5.08 0.60
CA ALA A 138 22.81 -4.48 0.75
C ALA A 138 23.66 -5.18 1.83
N SER A 139 23.09 -6.14 2.56
CA SER A 139 23.76 -6.96 3.57
C SER A 139 24.15 -8.32 2.98
#